data_AF-A0A2D6N8C0-F1
#
_entry.id   AF-A0A2D6N8C0-F1
#
_cell.length_a   1.000
_cell.length_b   1.000
_cell.length_c   1.000
_cell.angle_alpha   90.00
_cell.angle_beta   90.00
_cell.angle_gamma   90.00
#
_symmetry.space_group_name_H-M   'P 1'
#
loop_
_entity.id
_entity.type
_entity.pdbx_description
1 polymer ?
#
loop_
_entity_poly.entity_id
_entity_poly.type
_entity_poly.pdbx_seq_one_letter_code
_entity_poly.pdbx_strand_id
1 'polypeptide(L)'
;MKLTTIVREKQDRSAVVLDLPVGWDGKADGAAQPGPVGNGDPNPPPAGCDRYFLDVGLARDMLASAQSRLLWPAGFTFPDTQALGREKEPLPLRRLLAGGPTAMAVLGDLVETVRLIAQHGDGVLVAEALVPSRAARLRTPVPDAPLCYILHGNAVIVWRRQVGIDPTQHIMTRIPAMRIRTVNSLLGHDEPLYLPPSSKLSFGNELGFVIGQEARNVPAEQAYRYVAGYVCTNDCYSNVYSPLAPDDAPNRISSTLQVGDKSTDGCGPVGPWIATSEDVGDPHDLILLTRQDGLLRNRSHSGAYIVGVEEAVERLSHRFPLLPGTIVTLGAAGWDGVTDEPVGRASGHSVLEVEVERIGVLRTPLIYPDANEQAERDGGSPYIFVGTVDSTTPLDRFESDGASPTALPGLPPPRGFWTLFGNQREAEQLELEQTDSPAVPAAVAYPVTGLRCPNTVANDTDGPTPIPVLPNAGTIRVTCHLAIVIGPEPAYAETAESAAQRIAGYGALLSIHDAGTLERLKLPTTDYERRFAIFFGYLGAGHHVLAPVTAAGDLDT
;
A
#
# COMPACT_ATOMS: atom_id res chain seq x y z
N MET A 1 -20.59 -2.26 -1.22
CA MET A 1 -19.94 -3.53 -0.82
C MET A 1 -18.61 -3.24 -0.12
N LYS A 2 -18.18 -4.04 0.86
CA LYS A 2 -16.90 -3.86 1.57
C LYS A 2 -15.97 -5.07 1.38
N LEU A 3 -14.79 -4.84 0.80
CA LEU A 3 -13.81 -5.87 0.40
C LEU A 3 -12.60 -5.83 1.33
N THR A 4 -12.10 -6.98 1.75
CA THR A 4 -10.89 -7.06 2.59
C THR A 4 -10.12 -8.35 2.33
N THR A 5 -9.01 -8.52 3.03
CA THR A 5 -8.23 -9.75 3.05
C THR A 5 -8.25 -10.30 4.48
N ILE A 6 -8.64 -11.56 4.63
CA ILE A 6 -8.64 -12.28 5.91
C ILE A 6 -7.52 -13.32 5.94
N VAL A 7 -7.02 -13.64 7.13
CA VAL A 7 -6.10 -14.77 7.33
C VAL A 7 -6.88 -16.01 7.74
N ARG A 8 -6.79 -17.07 6.94
CA ARG A 8 -7.34 -18.39 7.25
C ARG A 8 -6.32 -19.46 6.89
N GLU A 9 -6.08 -20.41 7.79
CA GLU A 9 -5.11 -21.51 7.57
C GLU A 9 -3.70 -21.02 7.17
N LYS A 10 -3.29 -19.87 7.71
CA LYS A 10 -2.02 -19.17 7.38
C LYS A 10 -1.91 -18.65 5.94
N GLN A 11 -3.02 -18.59 5.21
CA GLN A 11 -3.10 -18.00 3.88
C GLN A 11 -3.95 -16.74 3.91
N ASP A 12 -3.56 -15.77 3.10
CA ASP A 12 -4.36 -14.57 2.84
C ASP A 12 -5.47 -14.94 1.85
N ARG A 13 -6.72 -14.61 2.19
CA ARG A 13 -7.90 -14.88 1.36
C ARG A 13 -8.71 -13.63 1.14
N SER A 14 -9.12 -13.40 -0.10
CA SER A 14 -10.04 -12.31 -0.42
C SER A 14 -11.41 -12.55 0.21
N ALA A 15 -11.97 -11.51 0.80
CA ALA A 15 -13.24 -11.61 1.51
C ALA A 15 -14.14 -10.39 1.31
N VAL A 16 -15.45 -10.62 1.44
CA VAL A 16 -16.48 -9.57 1.46
C VAL A 16 -17.16 -9.55 2.83
N VAL A 17 -17.41 -8.36 3.37
CA VAL A 17 -18.22 -8.21 4.60
C VAL A 17 -19.66 -8.62 4.30
N LEU A 18 -20.19 -9.57 5.06
CA LEU A 18 -21.57 -10.03 4.99
C LEU A 18 -22.21 -10.03 6.37
N ASP A 19 -23.20 -9.17 6.57
CA ASP A 19 -24.00 -9.15 7.80
C ASP A 19 -25.24 -10.05 7.62
N LEU A 20 -25.43 -11.02 8.54
CA LEU A 20 -26.52 -12.00 8.56
C LEU A 20 -27.35 -11.85 9.86
N PRO A 21 -28.62 -12.25 9.90
CA PRO A 21 -29.43 -12.17 11.12
C PRO A 21 -28.77 -12.87 12.31
N VAL A 22 -28.90 -12.28 13.51
CA VAL A 22 -28.34 -12.85 14.75
C VAL A 22 -28.79 -14.29 14.96
N GLY A 23 -27.85 -15.15 15.37
CA GLY A 23 -28.14 -16.55 15.66
C GLY A 23 -28.12 -17.47 14.44
N TRP A 24 -27.65 -16.98 13.28
CA TRP A 24 -27.34 -17.82 12.14
C TRP A 24 -26.21 -18.81 12.50
N ASP A 25 -26.52 -20.10 12.61
CA ASP A 25 -25.55 -21.16 12.98
C ASP A 25 -25.17 -22.07 11.79
N GLY A 26 -25.54 -21.66 10.57
CA GLY A 26 -25.27 -22.41 9.34
C GLY A 26 -25.96 -23.78 9.29
N LYS A 27 -26.87 -24.10 10.23
CA LYS A 27 -27.61 -25.35 10.29
C LYS A 27 -29.10 -25.04 10.43
N ALA A 28 -29.94 -25.76 9.69
CA ALA A 28 -31.33 -25.85 10.08
C ALA A 28 -31.38 -26.54 11.46
N ASP A 29 -31.76 -25.78 12.48
CA ASP A 29 -31.99 -26.20 13.87
C ASP A 29 -30.81 -26.85 14.62
N GLY A 30 -30.01 -26.01 15.28
CA GLY A 30 -29.49 -26.29 16.62
C GLY A 30 -28.03 -26.74 16.69
N ALA A 31 -27.10 -25.80 16.87
CA ALA A 31 -26.14 -25.82 17.99
C ALA A 31 -25.25 -24.56 18.02
N ALA A 32 -25.10 -24.03 19.24
CA ALA A 32 -24.17 -22.99 19.70
C ALA A 32 -24.31 -21.59 19.06
N GLN A 33 -25.06 -20.74 19.77
CA GLN A 33 -25.15 -19.31 19.48
C GLN A 33 -23.77 -18.64 19.49
N PRO A 34 -23.50 -17.73 18.53
CA PRO A 34 -22.47 -16.74 18.75
C PRO A 34 -22.82 -15.92 20.00
N GLY A 35 -21.98 -16.02 21.04
CA GLY A 35 -22.08 -15.13 22.20
C GLY A 35 -22.10 -13.64 21.80
N PRO A 36 -22.69 -12.77 22.63
CA PRO A 36 -22.99 -11.38 22.29
C PRO A 36 -21.77 -10.63 21.75
N VAL A 37 -22.02 -9.69 20.82
CA VAL A 37 -21.05 -8.72 20.32
C VAL A 37 -20.27 -8.16 21.50
N GLY A 38 -18.96 -8.46 21.56
CA GLY A 38 -18.10 -7.84 22.57
C GLY A 38 -18.17 -6.32 22.39
N ASN A 39 -18.26 -5.59 23.50
CA ASN A 39 -18.38 -4.12 23.59
C ASN A 39 -17.17 -3.34 23.00
N GLY A 40 -16.47 -3.85 21.99
CA GLY A 40 -15.20 -3.29 21.49
C GLY A 40 -14.87 -3.54 20.01
N ASP A 41 -15.81 -3.96 19.15
CA ASP A 41 -15.63 -3.85 17.70
C ASP A 41 -15.92 -2.39 17.29
N PRO A 42 -14.93 -1.63 16.78
CA PRO A 42 -15.17 -0.23 16.39
C PRO A 42 -16.00 -0.11 15.11
N ASN A 43 -16.32 -1.23 14.45
CA ASN A 43 -17.19 -1.31 13.29
C ASN A 43 -18.35 -2.30 13.54
N PRO A 44 -19.30 -2.03 14.44
CA PRO A 44 -20.36 -3.00 14.73
C PRO A 44 -21.22 -3.32 13.48
N PRO A 45 -21.76 -4.55 13.37
CA PRO A 45 -22.81 -4.85 12.40
C PRO A 45 -24.08 -4.03 12.68
N PRO A 46 -24.98 -3.90 11.69
CA PRO A 46 -26.32 -3.36 11.91
C PRO A 46 -27.05 -4.10 13.04
N ALA A 47 -27.94 -3.38 13.74
CA ALA A 47 -28.72 -3.96 14.83
C ALA A 47 -29.50 -5.20 14.36
N GLY A 48 -29.40 -6.30 15.11
CA GLY A 48 -30.05 -7.56 14.77
C GLY A 48 -29.26 -8.44 13.79
N CYS A 49 -28.03 -8.08 13.44
CA CYS A 49 -27.14 -8.88 12.62
C CYS A 49 -25.84 -9.29 13.34
N ASP A 50 -25.31 -10.45 12.99
CA ASP A 50 -23.94 -10.89 13.22
C ASP A 50 -23.10 -10.67 11.94
N ARG A 51 -21.83 -10.27 12.09
CA ARG A 51 -20.93 -10.06 10.95
C ARG A 51 -20.14 -11.31 10.59
N TYR A 52 -20.09 -11.61 9.30
CA TYR A 52 -19.26 -12.63 8.69
C TYR A 52 -18.37 -12.02 7.61
N PHE A 53 -17.27 -12.68 7.31
CA PHE A 53 -16.46 -12.47 6.12
C PHE A 53 -16.71 -13.64 5.17
N LEU A 54 -17.24 -13.35 3.99
CA LEU A 54 -17.41 -14.32 2.92
C LEU A 54 -16.08 -14.51 2.19
N ASP A 55 -15.46 -15.68 2.38
CA ASP A 55 -14.31 -16.15 1.61
C ASP A 55 -14.73 -16.35 0.15
N VAL A 56 -14.30 -15.44 -0.73
CA VAL A 56 -14.80 -15.33 -2.11
C VAL A 56 -14.44 -16.57 -2.92
N GLY A 57 -13.19 -17.00 -2.77
CA GLY A 57 -12.64 -18.14 -3.49
C GLY A 57 -13.30 -19.45 -3.11
N LEU A 58 -13.47 -19.69 -1.80
CA LEU A 58 -14.19 -20.86 -1.32
C LEU A 58 -15.68 -20.83 -1.71
N ALA A 59 -16.34 -19.68 -1.61
CA ALA A 59 -17.74 -19.52 -2.02
C ALA A 59 -17.96 -19.85 -3.49
N ARG A 60 -17.08 -19.37 -4.38
CA ARG A 60 -17.05 -19.70 -5.80
C ARG A 60 -17.01 -21.22 -5.99
N ASP A 61 -16.06 -21.89 -5.36
CA ASP A 61 -15.81 -23.32 -5.58
C ASP A 61 -16.96 -24.18 -5.03
N MET A 62 -17.50 -23.82 -3.86
CA MET A 62 -18.66 -24.49 -3.27
C MET A 62 -19.89 -24.39 -4.19
N LEU A 63 -20.18 -23.19 -4.69
CA LEU A 63 -21.35 -22.96 -5.55
C LEU A 63 -21.19 -23.61 -6.93
N ALA A 64 -19.99 -23.57 -7.52
CA ALA A 64 -19.70 -24.27 -8.77
C ALA A 64 -19.92 -25.79 -8.65
N SER A 65 -19.51 -26.39 -7.52
CA SER A 65 -19.76 -27.81 -7.22
C SER A 65 -21.26 -28.11 -7.02
N ALA A 66 -21.98 -27.20 -6.35
CA ALA A 66 -23.39 -27.36 -6.03
C ALA A 66 -24.34 -27.13 -7.21
N GLN A 67 -23.93 -26.37 -8.23
CA GLN A 67 -24.72 -26.06 -9.42
C GLN A 67 -25.32 -27.31 -10.09
N SER A 68 -24.56 -28.40 -10.16
CA SER A 68 -24.99 -29.67 -10.77
C SER A 68 -25.87 -30.56 -9.87
N ARG A 69 -25.96 -30.24 -8.57
CA ARG A 69 -26.53 -31.12 -7.54
C ARG A 69 -27.84 -30.61 -6.95
N LEU A 70 -28.16 -29.33 -7.15
CA LEU A 70 -29.31 -28.66 -6.53
C LEU A 70 -30.41 -28.35 -7.55
N LEU A 71 -31.65 -28.33 -7.06
CA LEU A 71 -32.82 -27.87 -7.81
C LEU A 71 -32.94 -26.36 -7.63
N TRP A 72 -32.68 -25.61 -8.69
CA TRP A 72 -32.76 -24.15 -8.67
C TRP A 72 -34.14 -23.66 -9.13
N PRO A 73 -34.64 -22.54 -8.57
CA PRO A 73 -35.87 -21.92 -9.06
C PRO A 73 -35.81 -21.69 -10.57
N ALA A 74 -36.93 -21.88 -11.26
CA ALA A 74 -37.01 -21.66 -12.70
C ALA A 74 -36.59 -20.22 -13.05
N GLY A 75 -35.64 -20.07 -13.98
CA GLY A 75 -35.08 -18.77 -14.38
C GLY A 75 -33.88 -18.29 -13.55
N PHE A 76 -33.49 -19.00 -12.49
CA PHE A 76 -32.26 -18.70 -11.77
C PHE A 76 -31.04 -18.97 -12.67
N THR A 77 -30.21 -17.94 -12.84
CA THR A 77 -28.97 -18.02 -13.62
C THR A 77 -27.81 -17.90 -12.65
N PHE A 78 -26.91 -18.88 -12.69
CA PHE A 78 -25.70 -18.83 -11.88
C PHE A 78 -24.80 -17.67 -12.32
N PRO A 79 -24.14 -16.98 -11.38
CA PRO A 79 -23.07 -16.06 -11.73
C PRO A 79 -22.00 -16.84 -12.51
N ASP A 80 -21.53 -16.29 -13.63
CA ASP A 80 -20.36 -16.85 -14.31
C ASP A 80 -19.10 -16.49 -13.53
N THR A 81 -18.85 -17.26 -12.48
CA THR A 81 -17.75 -17.01 -11.55
C THR A 81 -16.37 -17.22 -12.17
N GLN A 82 -16.26 -17.63 -13.44
CA GLN A 82 -14.97 -17.63 -14.15
C GLN A 82 -14.37 -16.23 -14.26
N ALA A 83 -15.20 -15.18 -14.26
CA ALA A 83 -14.75 -13.79 -14.27
C ALA A 83 -14.00 -13.38 -12.99
N LEU A 84 -14.16 -14.13 -11.89
CA LEU A 84 -13.44 -13.90 -10.63
C LEU A 84 -12.01 -14.48 -10.65
N GLY A 85 -11.62 -15.16 -11.73
CA GLY A 85 -10.33 -15.83 -11.84
C GLY A 85 -10.48 -17.35 -11.90
N ARG A 86 -9.58 -18.00 -12.65
CA ARG A 86 -9.56 -19.46 -12.89
C ARG A 86 -8.51 -20.19 -12.04
N GLU A 87 -7.75 -19.45 -11.24
CA GLU A 87 -6.68 -19.96 -10.39
C GLU A 87 -7.27 -20.75 -9.21
N LYS A 88 -6.54 -21.78 -8.74
CA LYS A 88 -6.88 -22.50 -7.51
C LYS A 88 -6.55 -21.62 -6.31
N GLU A 89 -7.33 -21.78 -5.23
CA GLU A 89 -7.13 -21.05 -3.97
C GLU A 89 -5.68 -21.08 -3.44
N PRO A 90 -5.23 -19.98 -2.80
CA PRO A 90 -5.99 -18.78 -2.46
C PRO A 90 -6.10 -17.75 -3.60
N LEU A 91 -7.26 -17.10 -3.77
CA LEU A 91 -7.47 -15.98 -4.69
C LEU A 91 -7.14 -14.61 -4.04
N PRO A 92 -6.04 -13.92 -4.40
CA PRO A 92 -5.70 -12.62 -3.83
C PRO A 92 -6.71 -11.53 -4.21
N LEU A 93 -6.98 -10.59 -3.30
CA LEU A 93 -7.93 -9.50 -3.59
C LEU A 93 -7.51 -8.66 -4.80
N ARG A 94 -6.20 -8.47 -5.00
CA ARG A 94 -5.67 -7.76 -6.17
C ARG A 94 -6.07 -8.39 -7.50
N ARG A 95 -6.15 -9.73 -7.58
CA ARG A 95 -6.58 -10.46 -8.79
C ARG A 95 -8.06 -10.26 -9.06
N LEU A 96 -8.90 -10.24 -8.02
CA LEU A 96 -10.32 -9.87 -8.15
C LEU A 96 -10.47 -8.45 -8.69
N LEU A 97 -9.71 -7.50 -8.14
CA LEU A 97 -9.72 -6.11 -8.62
C LEU A 97 -9.33 -6.04 -10.10
N ALA A 98 -8.26 -6.74 -10.51
CA ALA A 98 -7.76 -6.74 -11.88
C ALA A 98 -8.78 -7.25 -12.92
N GLY A 99 -9.76 -8.06 -12.51
CA GLY A 99 -10.89 -8.47 -13.36
C GLY A 99 -11.87 -7.32 -13.70
N GLY A 100 -11.70 -6.15 -13.08
CA GLY A 100 -12.41 -4.91 -13.41
C GLY A 100 -13.91 -4.97 -13.14
N PRO A 101 -14.71 -4.10 -13.80
CA PRO A 101 -16.15 -4.00 -13.56
C PRO A 101 -16.91 -5.32 -13.74
N THR A 102 -16.48 -6.17 -14.68
CA THR A 102 -17.10 -7.48 -14.91
C THR A 102 -16.92 -8.40 -13.71
N ALA A 103 -15.70 -8.52 -13.16
CA ALA A 103 -15.46 -9.32 -11.97
C ALA A 103 -16.20 -8.76 -10.75
N MET A 104 -16.23 -7.44 -10.60
CA MET A 104 -16.96 -6.79 -9.50
C MET A 104 -18.48 -7.02 -9.56
N ALA A 105 -19.07 -7.03 -10.76
CA ALA A 105 -20.48 -7.36 -10.96
C ALA A 105 -20.77 -8.83 -10.59
N VAL A 106 -19.96 -9.76 -11.09
CA VAL A 106 -20.08 -11.19 -10.75
C VAL A 106 -19.88 -11.44 -9.26
N LEU A 107 -18.99 -10.69 -8.61
CA LEU A 107 -18.79 -10.76 -7.16
C LEU A 107 -20.05 -10.30 -6.42
N GLY A 108 -20.71 -9.24 -6.88
CA GLY A 108 -22.00 -8.80 -6.34
C GLY A 108 -23.06 -9.90 -6.42
N ASP A 109 -23.19 -10.55 -7.59
CA ASP A 109 -24.13 -11.65 -7.79
C ASP A 109 -23.80 -12.87 -6.91
N LEU A 110 -22.52 -13.19 -6.73
CA LEU A 110 -22.04 -14.25 -5.84
C LEU A 110 -22.42 -13.95 -4.38
N VAL A 111 -22.12 -12.74 -3.90
CA VAL A 111 -22.42 -12.30 -2.53
C VAL A 111 -23.91 -12.38 -2.26
N GLU A 112 -24.74 -11.92 -3.20
CA GLU A 112 -26.19 -11.96 -3.05
C GLU A 112 -26.74 -13.38 -3.11
N THR A 113 -26.20 -14.24 -3.98
CA THR A 113 -26.55 -15.67 -4.02
C THR A 113 -26.25 -16.35 -2.69
N VAL A 114 -25.06 -16.12 -2.12
CA VAL A 114 -24.69 -16.66 -0.81
C VAL A 114 -25.60 -16.12 0.29
N ARG A 115 -25.91 -14.82 0.28
CA ARG A 115 -26.84 -14.21 1.24
C ARG A 115 -28.21 -14.88 1.20
N LEU A 116 -28.78 -15.08 0.02
CA LEU A 116 -30.08 -15.71 -0.17
C LEU A 116 -30.08 -17.18 0.28
N ILE A 117 -29.03 -17.94 -0.03
CA ILE A 117 -28.89 -19.34 0.44
C ILE A 117 -28.78 -19.36 1.97
N ALA A 118 -27.97 -18.47 2.55
CA ALA A 118 -27.79 -18.40 4.00
C ALA A 118 -29.07 -18.04 4.75
N GLN A 119 -29.91 -17.15 4.20
CA GLN A 119 -31.12 -16.65 4.85
C GLN A 119 -32.38 -17.47 4.57
N HIS A 120 -32.48 -18.09 3.39
CA HIS A 120 -33.72 -18.71 2.91
C HIS A 120 -33.54 -20.13 2.38
N GLY A 121 -32.30 -20.58 2.18
CA GLY A 121 -31.97 -21.92 1.70
C GLY A 121 -31.38 -22.82 2.78
N ASP A 122 -30.70 -23.87 2.33
CA ASP A 122 -29.88 -24.71 3.21
C ASP A 122 -28.53 -24.03 3.45
N GLY A 123 -28.43 -23.28 4.55
CA GLY A 123 -27.23 -22.51 4.92
C GLY A 123 -25.95 -23.36 5.05
N VAL A 124 -26.08 -24.68 5.24
CA VAL A 124 -24.94 -25.62 5.28
C VAL A 124 -24.13 -25.56 3.98
N LEU A 125 -24.79 -25.28 2.85
CA LEU A 125 -24.18 -25.22 1.52
C LEU A 125 -23.14 -24.11 1.36
N VAL A 126 -23.19 -23.08 2.20
CA VAL A 126 -22.30 -21.91 2.14
C VAL A 126 -21.58 -21.66 3.47
N ALA A 127 -21.87 -22.47 4.49
CA ALA A 127 -21.38 -22.24 5.84
C ALA A 127 -19.86 -22.22 5.95
N GLU A 128 -19.17 -23.09 5.20
CA GLU A 128 -17.70 -23.13 5.24
C GLU A 128 -17.02 -21.89 4.64
N ALA A 129 -17.72 -21.16 3.76
CA ALA A 129 -17.24 -19.91 3.18
C ALA A 129 -17.52 -18.69 4.07
N LEU A 130 -18.32 -18.84 5.12
CA LEU A 130 -18.73 -17.73 6.00
C LEU A 130 -17.95 -17.78 7.32
N VAL A 131 -16.92 -16.94 7.42
CA VAL A 131 -16.07 -16.86 8.61
C VAL A 131 -16.65 -15.82 9.57
N PRO A 132 -17.03 -16.18 10.82
CA PRO A 132 -17.48 -15.19 11.80
C PRO A 132 -16.43 -14.10 12.00
N SER A 133 -16.82 -12.82 12.05
CA SER A 133 -15.86 -11.70 12.09
C SER A 133 -14.86 -11.82 13.25
N ARG A 134 -15.34 -12.23 14.42
CA ARG A 134 -14.54 -12.47 15.64
C ARG A 134 -13.50 -13.59 15.51
N ALA A 135 -13.65 -14.48 14.54
CA ALA A 135 -12.73 -15.58 14.27
C ALA A 135 -11.77 -15.26 13.11
N ALA A 136 -12.02 -14.17 12.39
CA ALA A 136 -11.16 -13.71 11.31
C ALA A 136 -10.17 -12.69 11.83
N ARG A 137 -8.92 -12.83 11.39
CA ARG A 137 -7.91 -11.77 11.48
C ARG A 137 -7.88 -11.03 10.14
N LEU A 138 -7.92 -9.71 10.19
CA LEU A 138 -7.79 -8.88 8.99
C LEU A 138 -6.32 -8.61 8.66
N ARG A 139 -6.04 -8.52 7.36
CA ARG A 139 -4.85 -7.89 6.80
C ARG A 139 -5.19 -6.48 6.35
N THR A 140 -4.17 -5.73 5.93
CA THR A 140 -4.44 -4.62 4.99
C THR A 140 -5.22 -5.19 3.78
N PRO A 141 -6.19 -4.47 3.20
CA PRO A 141 -7.05 -5.04 2.16
C PRO A 141 -6.25 -5.56 0.95
N VAL A 142 -5.16 -4.89 0.57
CA VAL A 142 -4.28 -5.30 -0.54
C VAL A 142 -2.86 -5.48 0.00
N PRO A 143 -2.52 -6.62 0.63
CA PRO A 143 -1.20 -6.85 1.23
C PRO A 143 -0.09 -6.91 0.18
N ASP A 144 -0.46 -7.25 -1.05
CA ASP A 144 0.44 -7.32 -2.19
C ASP A 144 0.35 -6.10 -3.12
N ALA A 145 -0.04 -4.93 -2.58
CA ALA A 145 -0.19 -3.71 -3.36
C ALA A 145 1.09 -3.43 -4.20
N PRO A 146 0.96 -3.20 -5.52
CA PRO A 146 2.11 -2.94 -6.40
C PRO A 146 2.80 -1.60 -6.09
N LEU A 147 2.05 -0.68 -5.49
CA LEU A 147 2.50 0.65 -5.12
C LEU A 147 1.57 1.21 -4.02
N CYS A 148 2.16 1.86 -3.02
CA CYS A 148 1.45 2.74 -2.10
C CYS A 148 2.01 4.15 -2.26
N TYR A 149 1.16 5.10 -2.63
CA TYR A 149 1.53 6.45 -3.05
C TYR A 149 0.87 7.49 -2.17
N ILE A 150 1.60 8.52 -1.73
CA ILE A 150 1.08 9.60 -0.86
C ILE A 150 1.17 10.94 -1.59
N LEU A 151 0.08 11.70 -1.57
CA LEU A 151 0.07 13.11 -1.91
C LEU A 151 0.42 13.96 -0.68
N HIS A 152 1.72 14.18 -0.44
CA HIS A 152 2.17 14.98 0.68
C HIS A 152 1.93 16.47 0.42
N GLY A 153 1.48 17.18 1.45
CA GLY A 153 1.20 18.62 1.35
C GLY A 153 -0.14 18.97 0.71
N ASN A 154 -1.02 18.00 0.51
CA ASN A 154 -2.26 18.18 -0.26
C ASN A 154 -3.41 18.84 0.53
N ALA A 155 -3.22 19.19 1.79
CA ALA A 155 -4.19 19.93 2.59
C ALA A 155 -3.52 21.14 3.25
N VAL A 156 -3.93 22.35 2.86
CA VAL A 156 -3.33 23.62 3.33
C VAL A 156 -3.46 23.77 4.85
N ILE A 157 -4.54 23.23 5.43
CA ILE A 157 -4.88 23.42 6.84
C ILE A 157 -3.82 22.83 7.78
N VAL A 158 -3.23 21.69 7.44
CA VAL A 158 -2.20 21.04 8.24
C VAL A 158 -0.99 21.96 8.41
N TRP A 159 -0.54 22.56 7.31
CA TRP A 159 0.66 23.42 7.29
C TRP A 159 0.45 24.74 8.02
N ARG A 160 -0.73 25.35 7.89
CA ARG A 160 -1.06 26.61 8.59
C ARG A 160 -1.00 26.48 10.11
N ARG A 161 -1.17 25.28 10.65
CA ARG A 161 -1.20 25.03 12.09
C ARG A 161 0.04 24.37 12.64
N GLN A 162 0.65 23.46 11.88
CA GLN A 162 1.72 22.62 12.39
C GLN A 162 3.11 23.24 12.28
N VAL A 163 3.27 24.27 11.46
CA VAL A 163 4.57 24.90 11.25
C VAL A 163 4.42 26.40 11.34
N GLY A 164 5.30 27.04 12.12
CA GLY A 164 5.49 28.50 12.12
C GLY A 164 6.05 29.03 10.80
N ILE A 165 5.69 28.40 9.67
CA ILE A 165 5.96 28.86 8.32
C ILE A 165 5.11 30.11 8.13
N ASP A 166 5.80 31.19 7.80
CA ASP A 166 5.19 32.48 7.51
C ASP A 166 4.04 32.28 6.49
N PRO A 167 2.80 32.70 6.78
CA PRO A 167 1.68 32.59 5.85
C PRO A 167 1.90 33.34 4.52
N THR A 168 2.92 34.20 4.44
CA THR A 168 3.40 34.83 3.19
C THR A 168 4.37 33.95 2.40
N GLN A 169 5.00 32.94 3.02
CA GLN A 169 5.72 31.88 2.34
C GLN A 169 4.70 30.85 1.81
N HIS A 170 4.23 31.10 0.58
CA HIS A 170 3.28 30.26 -0.13
C HIS A 170 3.75 28.81 -0.31
N ILE A 171 3.44 27.91 0.61
CA ILE A 171 3.43 26.46 0.34
C ILE A 171 2.04 26.09 -0.17
N MET A 172 1.63 26.72 -1.27
CA MET A 172 0.49 26.31 -2.08
C MET A 172 1.02 25.33 -3.10
N THR A 173 1.22 24.08 -2.67
CA THR A 173 1.80 23.07 -3.53
C THR A 173 0.80 22.62 -4.59
N ARG A 174 0.83 23.30 -5.73
CA ARG A 174 0.03 22.95 -6.93
C ARG A 174 0.53 21.68 -7.63
N ILE A 175 1.71 21.20 -7.23
CA ILE A 175 2.32 19.94 -7.66
C ILE A 175 2.56 19.13 -6.39
N PRO A 176 1.60 18.29 -5.94
CA PRO A 176 1.68 17.61 -4.65
C PRO A 176 3.05 16.96 -4.49
N ALA A 177 3.69 17.16 -3.33
CA ALA A 177 4.96 16.51 -3.07
C ALA A 177 4.67 15.02 -2.98
N MET A 178 5.12 14.25 -3.96
CA MET A 178 4.69 12.87 -4.03
C MET A 178 5.72 11.97 -3.34
N ARG A 179 5.22 11.00 -2.56
CA ARG A 179 6.06 10.04 -1.82
C ARG A 179 5.57 8.62 -2.03
N ILE A 180 6.48 7.67 -1.97
CA ILE A 180 6.17 6.24 -2.05
C ILE A 180 6.33 5.64 -0.67
N ARG A 181 5.33 4.89 -0.23
CA ARG A 181 5.46 3.92 0.87
C ARG A 181 5.78 2.56 0.29
N THR A 182 6.74 1.88 0.89
CA THR A 182 7.08 0.50 0.56
C THR A 182 6.06 -0.45 1.21
N VAL A 183 5.89 -1.63 0.61
CA VAL A 183 4.84 -2.59 1.01
C VAL A 183 4.97 -3.09 2.46
N ASN A 184 6.19 -3.12 3.01
CA ASN A 184 6.45 -3.47 4.42
C ASN A 184 5.84 -2.47 5.42
N SER A 185 5.58 -1.23 5.01
CA SER A 185 4.89 -0.27 5.86
C SER A 185 3.41 -0.59 6.04
N LEU A 186 2.80 -1.38 5.14
CA LEU A 186 1.37 -1.64 5.20
C LEU A 186 1.00 -2.46 6.44
N LEU A 187 -0.05 -2.02 7.15
CA LEU A 187 -0.53 -2.68 8.36
C LEU A 187 -2.06 -2.78 8.33
N GLY A 188 -2.61 -3.95 8.65
CA GLY A 188 -4.05 -4.17 8.69
C GLY A 188 -4.74 -3.64 9.93
N HIS A 189 -6.07 -3.75 9.93
CA HIS A 189 -6.89 -3.48 11.11
C HIS A 189 -6.58 -4.47 12.22
N ASP A 190 -6.41 -3.96 13.44
CA ASP A 190 -6.01 -4.71 14.64
C ASP A 190 -4.63 -5.36 14.60
N GLU A 191 -3.85 -5.13 13.54
CA GLU A 191 -2.46 -5.54 13.52
C GLU A 191 -1.63 -4.53 14.33
N PRO A 192 -0.80 -4.99 15.29
CA PRO A 192 -0.05 -4.10 16.17
C PRO A 192 1.13 -3.43 15.47
N LEU A 193 1.30 -2.13 15.69
CA LEU A 193 2.48 -1.35 15.35
C LEU A 193 3.43 -1.33 16.55
N TYR A 194 4.63 -1.90 16.36
CA TYR A 194 5.67 -1.92 17.38
C TYR A 194 6.65 -0.79 17.15
N LEU A 195 6.94 -0.03 18.20
CA LEU A 195 7.85 1.09 18.15
C LEU A 195 8.73 1.13 19.40
N PRO A 196 10.03 1.44 19.29
CA PRO A 196 10.89 1.63 20.46
C PRO A 196 10.32 2.75 21.36
N PRO A 197 10.37 2.62 22.70
CA PRO A 197 9.92 3.69 23.60
C PRO A 197 10.66 5.03 23.41
N SER A 198 11.88 4.99 22.85
CA SER A 198 12.67 6.17 22.52
C SER A 198 12.24 6.86 21.23
N SER A 199 11.31 6.30 20.45
CA SER A 199 10.90 6.91 19.21
C SER A 199 9.81 7.98 19.40
N LYS A 200 9.83 8.94 18.49
CA LYS A 200 8.71 9.84 18.22
C LYS A 200 7.82 9.15 17.20
N LEU A 201 6.53 9.08 17.48
CA LEU A 201 5.52 8.72 16.49
C LEU A 201 4.72 9.98 16.16
N SER A 202 4.57 10.22 14.88
CA SER A 202 3.69 11.25 14.34
C SER A 202 2.62 10.57 13.52
N PHE A 203 1.37 11.06 13.58
CA PHE A 203 0.24 10.45 12.87
C PHE A 203 -0.83 11.47 12.46
N GLY A 204 -1.57 11.15 11.41
CA GLY A 204 -2.65 11.97 10.88
C GLY A 204 -3.56 11.17 9.95
N ASN A 205 -4.87 11.33 10.11
CA ASN A 205 -5.85 10.68 9.25
C ASN A 205 -5.70 11.11 7.78
N GLU A 206 -5.85 10.12 6.90
CA GLU A 206 -5.90 10.30 5.46
C GLU A 206 -7.11 9.55 4.89
N LEU A 207 -7.63 10.05 3.76
CA LEU A 207 -8.45 9.26 2.86
C LEU A 207 -7.53 8.62 1.82
N GLY A 208 -7.72 7.32 1.56
CA GLY A 208 -7.08 6.63 0.45
C GLY A 208 -8.09 6.07 -0.54
N PHE A 209 -7.64 5.83 -1.77
CA PHE A 209 -8.38 5.10 -2.79
C PHE A 209 -7.52 3.99 -3.39
N VAL A 210 -8.19 2.94 -3.88
CA VAL A 210 -7.55 1.76 -4.48
C VAL A 210 -7.91 1.69 -5.95
N ILE A 211 -6.91 1.46 -6.80
CA ILE A 211 -7.09 1.28 -8.24
C ILE A 211 -7.64 -0.12 -8.52
N GLY A 212 -8.73 -0.20 -9.29
CA GLY A 212 -9.36 -1.44 -9.71
C GLY A 212 -8.88 -1.92 -11.08
N GLN A 213 -8.61 -1.00 -12.00
CA GLN A 213 -8.19 -1.34 -13.37
C GLN A 213 -6.89 -0.61 -13.72
N GLU A 214 -6.05 -1.19 -14.59
CA GLU A 214 -4.86 -0.48 -15.08
C GLU A 214 -5.24 0.88 -15.67
N ALA A 215 -4.72 1.95 -15.06
CA ALA A 215 -4.92 3.32 -15.53
C ALA A 215 -3.63 3.84 -16.16
N ARG A 216 -3.70 4.22 -17.44
CA ARG A 216 -2.61 4.85 -18.20
C ARG A 216 -3.18 6.00 -19.02
N ASN A 217 -2.57 7.18 -18.89
CA ASN A 217 -2.98 8.41 -19.58
C ASN A 217 -4.50 8.68 -19.46
N VAL A 218 -5.04 8.49 -18.26
CA VAL A 218 -6.48 8.62 -18.01
C VAL A 218 -6.80 10.10 -17.77
N PRO A 219 -7.75 10.70 -18.51
CA PRO A 219 -8.18 12.06 -18.22
C PRO A 219 -9.07 12.09 -16.97
N ALA A 220 -9.09 13.21 -16.24
CA ALA A 220 -9.73 13.32 -14.93
C ALA A 220 -11.22 12.90 -14.95
N GLU A 221 -11.97 13.22 -16.00
CA GLU A 221 -13.40 12.88 -16.12
C GLU A 221 -13.69 11.37 -16.21
N GLN A 222 -12.66 10.55 -16.47
CA GLN A 222 -12.78 9.08 -16.51
C GLN A 222 -12.19 8.40 -15.27
N ALA A 223 -11.55 9.14 -14.37
CA ALA A 223 -10.77 8.62 -13.26
C ALA A 223 -11.55 7.61 -12.39
N TYR A 224 -12.79 7.94 -12.02
CA TYR A 224 -13.61 7.09 -11.15
C TYR A 224 -13.90 5.71 -11.70
N ARG A 225 -13.81 5.50 -13.03
CA ARG A 225 -13.95 4.17 -13.64
C ARG A 225 -12.82 3.22 -13.27
N TYR A 226 -11.67 3.77 -12.88
CA TYR A 226 -10.47 3.02 -12.52
C TYR A 226 -10.32 2.85 -11.01
N VAL A 227 -11.18 3.48 -10.20
CA VAL A 227 -11.15 3.40 -8.73
C VAL A 227 -12.06 2.26 -8.27
N ALA A 228 -11.50 1.28 -7.56
CA ALA A 228 -12.27 0.17 -6.97
C ALA A 228 -13.04 0.59 -5.71
N GLY A 229 -12.51 1.58 -4.98
CA GLY A 229 -13.12 2.09 -3.76
C GLY A 229 -12.13 2.82 -2.88
N TYR A 230 -12.55 3.08 -1.65
CA TYR A 230 -11.87 3.94 -0.69
C TYR A 230 -11.53 3.21 0.60
N VAL A 231 -10.46 3.65 1.25
CA VAL A 231 -9.92 3.05 2.47
C VAL A 231 -9.64 4.12 3.51
N CYS A 232 -9.71 3.74 4.79
CA CYS A 232 -9.10 4.55 5.84
C CYS A 232 -7.59 4.29 5.83
N THR A 233 -6.82 5.34 6.08
CA THR A 233 -5.36 5.23 6.24
C THR A 233 -4.88 6.25 7.26
N ASN A 234 -3.76 5.93 7.91
CA ASN A 234 -3.06 6.86 8.79
C ASN A 234 -1.66 7.12 8.23
N ASP A 235 -1.27 8.39 8.17
CA ASP A 235 0.10 8.79 7.85
C ASP A 235 0.98 8.75 9.08
N CYS A 236 1.23 7.53 9.55
CA CYS A 236 2.19 7.32 10.62
C CYS A 236 3.60 7.47 10.07
N TYR A 237 4.45 8.13 10.85
CA TYR A 237 5.88 8.14 10.60
C TYR A 237 6.62 8.25 11.92
N SER A 238 7.81 7.67 11.96
CA SER A 238 8.62 7.66 13.17
C SER A 238 10.02 8.16 12.89
N ASN A 239 10.60 8.89 13.85
CA ASN A 239 11.97 9.38 13.75
C ASN A 239 13.02 8.30 14.05
N VAL A 240 12.63 7.02 14.01
CA VAL A 240 13.47 5.87 14.30
C VAL A 240 14.77 5.86 13.48
N TYR A 241 14.71 6.30 12.22
CA TYR A 241 15.87 6.41 11.33
C TYR A 241 16.55 7.79 11.38
N SER A 242 15.93 8.75 12.07
CA SER A 242 16.42 10.12 12.25
C SER A 242 17.61 10.33 13.20
N PRO A 243 17.98 9.47 14.19
CA PRO A 243 19.16 9.76 15.02
C PRO A 243 20.49 9.77 14.22
N LEU A 244 20.45 9.37 12.95
CA LEU A 244 21.55 9.53 12.00
C LEU A 244 21.69 10.98 11.45
N ALA A 245 20.81 11.92 11.84
CA ALA A 245 20.89 13.34 11.50
C ALA A 245 20.38 14.23 12.66
N PRO A 246 21.14 15.25 13.12
CA PRO A 246 20.73 16.13 14.23
C PRO A 246 19.44 16.92 13.94
N ASP A 247 18.74 17.27 15.03
CA ASP A 247 17.35 17.77 15.05
C ASP A 247 17.13 19.18 14.44
N ASP A 248 18.17 19.92 14.08
CA ASP A 248 18.13 21.36 13.81
C ASP A 248 18.49 21.80 12.37
N ALA A 249 18.71 20.87 11.43
CA ALA A 249 19.03 21.22 10.05
C ALA A 249 17.82 21.81 9.28
N PRO A 250 17.84 23.09 8.84
CA PRO A 250 16.68 23.77 8.23
C PRO A 250 16.29 23.29 6.82
N ASN A 251 17.08 22.39 6.20
CA ASN A 251 16.93 21.95 4.82
C ASN A 251 16.51 20.47 4.71
N ARG A 252 15.54 20.04 5.52
CA ARG A 252 14.96 18.67 5.57
C ARG A 252 14.18 18.27 4.30
N ILE A 253 14.86 18.26 3.16
CA ILE A 253 14.46 17.57 1.92
C ILE A 253 15.46 16.47 1.61
N SER A 254 15.77 15.57 2.55
CA SER A 254 16.48 14.36 2.15
C SER A 254 15.45 13.29 1.80
N SER A 255 15.54 12.79 0.57
CA SER A 255 14.86 11.58 0.12
C SER A 255 15.03 10.41 1.11
N THR A 256 16.14 10.41 1.87
CA THR A 256 16.42 9.53 3.02
C THR A 256 15.30 9.48 4.04
N LEU A 257 14.66 10.61 4.39
CA LEU A 257 13.56 10.64 5.37
C LEU A 257 12.26 10.02 4.80
N GLN A 258 12.10 9.92 3.47
CA GLN A 258 10.92 9.28 2.89
C GLN A 258 10.95 7.77 3.05
N VAL A 259 12.13 7.18 2.81
CA VAL A 259 12.35 5.72 2.96
C VAL A 259 12.57 5.35 4.42
N GLY A 260 13.18 6.22 5.23
CA GLY A 260 13.35 6.00 6.67
C GLY A 260 12.02 6.13 7.43
N ASP A 261 11.47 7.34 7.50
CA ASP A 261 10.45 7.65 8.51
C ASP A 261 9.04 7.13 8.14
N LYS A 262 8.67 7.25 6.86
CA LYS A 262 7.31 6.91 6.37
C LYS A 262 7.17 5.48 5.86
N SER A 263 8.29 4.81 5.61
CA SER A 263 8.36 3.45 5.09
C SER A 263 8.90 2.47 6.13
N THR A 264 8.96 2.89 7.41
CA THR A 264 9.16 2.00 8.55
C THR A 264 8.07 0.93 8.58
N ASP A 265 8.44 -0.29 8.97
CA ASP A 265 7.52 -1.43 9.07
C ASP A 265 6.26 -1.07 9.88
N GLY A 266 5.10 -1.32 9.28
CA GLY A 266 3.79 -1.06 9.87
C GLY A 266 3.35 0.40 10.00
N CYS A 267 4.17 1.40 9.67
CA CYS A 267 3.82 2.82 9.76
C CYS A 267 2.84 3.30 8.67
N GLY A 268 2.32 2.42 7.82
CA GLY A 268 1.32 2.73 6.82
C GLY A 268 0.04 1.91 7.00
N PRO A 269 -0.68 2.04 8.13
CA PRO A 269 -1.89 1.27 8.34
C PRO A 269 -2.97 1.66 7.32
N VAL A 270 -3.60 0.65 6.71
CA VAL A 270 -4.65 0.79 5.69
C VAL A 270 -5.74 -0.25 5.97
N GLY A 271 -7.00 0.17 5.95
CA GLY A 271 -8.13 -0.73 6.15
C GLY A 271 -9.34 -0.03 6.77
N PRO A 272 -10.22 -0.75 7.49
CA PRO A 272 -10.28 -2.22 7.63
C PRO A 272 -10.67 -2.97 6.34
N TRP A 273 -11.20 -2.25 5.35
CA TRP A 273 -11.64 -2.76 4.06
C TRP A 273 -11.62 -1.64 3.02
N ILE A 274 -11.77 -2.02 1.76
CA ILE A 274 -12.12 -1.13 0.65
C ILE A 274 -13.65 -1.01 0.62
N ALA A 275 -14.18 0.19 0.86
CA ALA A 275 -15.58 0.50 0.65
C ALA A 275 -15.80 0.94 -0.81
N THR A 276 -16.78 0.36 -1.51
CA THR A 276 -17.03 0.73 -2.91
C THR A 276 -17.55 2.16 -3.06
N SER A 277 -17.43 2.72 -4.26
CA SER A 277 -17.91 4.07 -4.57
C SER A 277 -19.40 4.27 -4.25
N GLU A 278 -20.23 3.23 -4.40
CA GLU A 278 -21.66 3.30 -4.04
C GLU A 278 -21.88 3.44 -2.53
N ASP A 279 -21.09 2.76 -1.70
CA ASP A 279 -21.19 2.85 -0.24
C ASP A 279 -20.69 4.22 0.26
N VAL A 280 -19.67 4.77 -0.42
CA VAL A 280 -19.03 6.04 -0.04
C VAL A 280 -19.77 7.26 -0.56
N GLY A 281 -20.42 7.21 -1.73
CA GLY A 281 -21.01 8.40 -2.35
C GLY A 281 -19.94 9.39 -2.81
N ASP A 282 -20.09 10.68 -2.47
CA ASP A 282 -19.09 11.70 -2.80
C ASP A 282 -17.85 11.59 -1.88
N PRO A 283 -16.66 11.23 -2.42
CA PRO A 283 -15.44 11.11 -1.63
C PRO A 283 -14.92 12.45 -1.12
N HIS A 284 -15.39 13.58 -1.64
CA HIS A 284 -15.01 14.94 -1.23
C HIS A 284 -15.89 15.52 -0.12
N ASP A 285 -16.88 14.75 0.35
CA ASP A 285 -17.82 15.14 1.39
C ASP A 285 -17.85 14.09 2.53
N LEU A 286 -16.73 13.92 3.22
CA LEU A 286 -16.57 12.96 4.29
C LEU A 286 -15.91 13.62 5.51
N ILE A 287 -16.44 13.32 6.69
CA ILE A 287 -15.75 13.59 7.95
C ILE A 287 -14.70 12.49 8.21
N LEU A 288 -13.50 12.91 8.62
CA LEU A 288 -12.46 12.02 9.10
C LEU A 288 -12.09 12.37 10.53
N LEU A 289 -11.87 11.37 11.37
CA LEU A 289 -11.47 11.53 12.77
C LEU A 289 -10.24 10.68 13.09
N THR A 290 -9.37 11.19 13.95
CA THR A 290 -8.34 10.40 14.61
C THR A 290 -8.59 10.41 16.11
N ARG A 291 -8.66 9.23 16.73
CA ARG A 291 -8.71 9.07 18.18
C ARG A 291 -7.52 8.28 18.65
N GLN A 292 -7.05 8.59 19.85
CA GLN A 292 -6.08 7.79 20.56
C GLN A 292 -6.64 7.49 21.94
N ASP A 293 -6.77 6.20 22.27
CA ASP A 293 -7.37 5.73 23.53
C ASP A 293 -8.75 6.37 23.78
N GLY A 294 -9.54 6.50 22.72
CA GLY A 294 -10.87 7.14 22.72
C GLY A 294 -10.85 8.67 22.74
N LEU A 295 -9.69 9.31 22.93
CA LEU A 295 -9.56 10.77 22.93
C LEU A 295 -9.38 11.29 21.51
N LEU A 296 -10.22 12.25 21.10
CA LEU A 296 -10.09 12.93 19.80
C LEU A 296 -8.75 13.68 19.72
N ARG A 297 -7.93 13.30 18.74
CA ARG A 297 -6.65 13.94 18.43
C ARG A 297 -6.74 14.86 17.22
N ASN A 298 -7.53 14.45 16.23
CA ASN A 298 -7.67 15.19 15.00
C ASN A 298 -9.08 15.02 14.40
N ARG A 299 -9.56 16.07 13.73
CA ARG A 299 -10.71 16.03 12.83
C ARG A 299 -10.37 16.67 11.48
N SER A 300 -10.94 16.17 10.41
CA SER A 300 -10.79 16.75 9.07
C SER A 300 -12.00 16.48 8.20
N HIS A 301 -12.00 17.10 7.02
CA HIS A 301 -13.03 16.94 6.01
C HIS A 301 -12.34 16.68 4.67
N SER A 302 -12.78 15.69 3.91
CA SER A 302 -12.12 15.32 2.64
C SER A 302 -12.16 16.44 1.61
N GLY A 303 -13.17 17.31 1.63
CA GLY A 303 -13.22 18.51 0.78
C GLY A 303 -12.12 19.56 1.06
N ALA A 304 -11.25 19.35 2.05
CA ALA A 304 -10.08 20.20 2.30
C ALA A 304 -8.87 19.88 1.40
N TYR A 305 -8.93 18.77 0.65
CA TYR A 305 -7.87 18.39 -0.30
C TYR A 305 -7.79 19.36 -1.47
N ILE A 306 -6.58 19.72 -1.88
CA ILE A 306 -6.31 20.58 -3.03
C ILE A 306 -6.44 19.78 -4.33
N VAL A 307 -5.79 18.61 -4.36
CA VAL A 307 -5.83 17.64 -5.46
C VAL A 307 -6.76 16.50 -5.03
N GLY A 308 -7.88 16.40 -5.74
CA GLY A 308 -8.87 15.35 -5.55
C GLY A 308 -8.49 14.01 -6.17
N VAL A 309 -9.40 13.03 -6.08
CA VAL A 309 -9.21 11.67 -6.62
C VAL A 309 -9.02 11.71 -8.13
N GLU A 310 -9.89 12.45 -8.83
CA GLU A 310 -9.88 12.55 -10.29
C GLU A 310 -8.57 13.12 -10.84
N GLU A 311 -8.10 14.21 -10.23
CA GLU A 311 -6.87 14.88 -10.63
C GLU A 311 -5.63 14.06 -10.23
N ALA A 312 -5.67 13.35 -9.09
CA ALA A 312 -4.60 12.44 -8.69
C ALA A 312 -4.41 11.31 -9.72
N VAL A 313 -5.50 10.65 -10.14
CA VAL A 313 -5.46 9.59 -11.16
C VAL A 313 -4.93 10.12 -12.49
N GLU A 314 -5.42 11.27 -12.94
CA GLU A 314 -4.96 11.87 -14.20
C GLU A 314 -3.47 12.18 -14.18
N ARG A 315 -2.99 12.84 -13.12
CA ARG A 315 -1.59 13.26 -13.01
C ARG A 315 -0.64 12.07 -12.91
N LEU A 316 -1.00 11.06 -12.10
CA LEU A 316 -0.17 9.86 -11.90
C LEU A 316 -0.16 8.97 -13.14
N SER A 317 -1.33 8.67 -13.71
CA SER A 317 -1.45 7.74 -14.84
C SER A 317 -0.78 8.25 -16.13
N HIS A 318 -0.59 9.57 -16.27
CA HIS A 318 0.22 10.17 -17.34
C HIS A 318 1.73 9.95 -17.19
N ARG A 319 2.21 9.53 -16.02
CA ARG A 319 3.64 9.30 -15.75
C ARG A 319 3.99 7.82 -15.77
N PHE A 320 3.19 7.01 -15.09
CA PHE A 320 3.35 5.56 -15.03
C PHE A 320 1.99 4.88 -14.93
N PRO A 321 1.85 3.62 -15.38
CA PRO A 321 0.62 2.88 -15.23
C PRO A 321 0.33 2.66 -13.75
N LEU A 322 -0.88 3.01 -13.32
CA LEU A 322 -1.40 2.61 -12.02
C LEU A 322 -2.03 1.23 -12.17
N LEU A 323 -1.45 0.23 -11.52
CA LEU A 323 -1.94 -1.16 -11.62
C LEU A 323 -3.08 -1.41 -10.63
N PRO A 324 -3.96 -2.40 -10.90
CA PRO A 324 -4.93 -2.88 -9.92
C PRO A 324 -4.28 -3.18 -8.56
N GLY A 325 -4.94 -2.77 -7.48
CA GLY A 325 -4.44 -2.84 -6.11
C GLY A 325 -3.49 -1.70 -5.72
N THR A 326 -3.11 -0.80 -6.62
CA THR A 326 -2.35 0.41 -6.22
C THR A 326 -3.16 1.22 -5.22
N ILE A 327 -2.53 1.59 -4.10
CA ILE A 327 -3.12 2.44 -3.07
C ILE A 327 -2.60 3.86 -3.25
N VAL A 328 -3.49 4.85 -3.32
CA VAL A 328 -3.13 6.26 -3.33
C VAL A 328 -3.80 6.95 -2.14
N THR A 329 -3.00 7.58 -1.29
CA THR A 329 -3.48 8.37 -0.15
C THR A 329 -3.41 9.85 -0.47
N LEU A 330 -4.44 10.58 -0.05
CA LEU A 330 -4.62 11.99 -0.39
C LEU A 330 -3.84 12.94 0.53
N GLY A 331 -3.04 12.43 1.46
CA GLY A 331 -2.30 13.25 2.42
C GLY A 331 -3.07 13.45 3.73
N ALA A 332 -2.33 13.77 4.81
CA ALA A 332 -2.94 14.18 6.08
C ALA A 332 -3.78 15.43 5.87
N ALA A 333 -5.05 15.39 6.27
CA ALA A 333 -6.01 16.49 6.11
C ALA A 333 -6.33 17.21 7.42
N GLY A 334 -5.64 16.83 8.49
CA GLY A 334 -6.04 17.16 9.85
C GLY A 334 -6.18 18.64 10.16
N TRP A 335 -7.35 19.09 10.62
CA TRP A 335 -7.57 20.48 11.03
C TRP A 335 -6.65 20.90 12.17
N ASP A 336 -6.34 19.96 13.06
CA ASP A 336 -5.46 20.18 14.22
C ASP A 336 -3.97 19.90 13.90
N GLY A 337 -3.63 19.69 12.63
CA GLY A 337 -2.29 19.31 12.17
C GLY A 337 -1.98 17.82 12.38
N VAL A 338 -0.78 17.37 12.05
CA VAL A 338 -0.33 16.01 12.44
C VAL A 338 -0.03 16.02 13.94
N THR A 339 -0.46 14.96 14.63
CA THR A 339 -0.21 14.81 16.06
C THR A 339 1.15 14.18 16.28
N ASP A 340 1.92 14.77 17.19
CA ASP A 340 3.22 14.27 17.61
C ASP A 340 3.13 13.72 19.03
N GLU A 341 3.47 12.45 19.21
CA GLU A 341 3.62 11.87 20.54
C GLU A 341 4.96 12.26 21.17
N PRO A 342 5.02 12.36 22.52
CA PRO A 342 6.26 12.67 23.22
C PRO A 342 7.30 11.55 23.05
N VAL A 343 8.58 11.96 23.05
CA VAL A 343 9.74 11.05 23.09
C VAL A 343 10.00 10.61 24.54
N GLY A 344 10.52 9.41 24.75
CA GLY A 344 10.92 8.92 26.09
C GLY A 344 9.75 8.44 26.94
N ARG A 345 8.76 7.81 26.30
CA ARG A 345 7.58 7.25 26.96
C ARG A 345 7.93 6.00 27.77
N ALA A 346 7.11 5.70 28.77
CA ALA A 346 7.13 4.39 29.41
C ALA A 346 6.70 3.31 28.40
N SER A 347 7.19 2.08 28.59
CA SER A 347 6.66 0.91 27.90
C SER A 347 5.15 0.78 28.17
N GLY A 348 4.41 0.30 27.19
CA GLY A 348 2.95 0.23 27.29
C GLY A 348 2.24 0.07 25.97
N HIS A 349 0.91 0.14 26.07
CA HIS A 349 -0.02 -0.07 24.96
C HIS A 349 -0.93 1.14 24.83
N SER A 350 -1.16 1.56 23.60
CA SER A 350 -2.16 2.58 23.23
C SER A 350 -2.91 2.10 21.99
N VAL A 351 -4.04 2.70 21.67
CA VAL A 351 -4.81 2.36 20.49
C VAL A 351 -5.05 3.62 19.68
N LEU A 352 -4.64 3.57 18.42
CA LEU A 352 -4.90 4.61 17.44
C LEU A 352 -6.06 4.20 16.54
N GLU A 353 -7.04 5.08 16.37
CA GLU A 353 -8.20 4.85 15.52
C GLU A 353 -8.29 5.96 14.48
N VAL A 354 -8.41 5.59 13.20
CA VAL A 354 -8.82 6.49 12.13
C VAL A 354 -10.20 6.09 11.66
N GLU A 355 -11.14 7.01 11.76
CA GLU A 355 -12.48 6.85 11.21
C GLU A 355 -12.63 7.72 9.97
N VAL A 356 -13.18 7.12 8.92
CA VAL A 356 -13.69 7.85 7.77
C VAL A 356 -15.17 7.53 7.65
N GLU A 357 -15.98 8.59 7.62
CA GLU A 357 -17.42 8.51 7.44
C GLU A 357 -17.78 7.58 6.26
N ARG A 358 -18.84 6.77 6.43
CA ARG A 358 -19.32 5.75 5.46
C ARG A 358 -18.36 4.59 5.16
N ILE A 359 -17.05 4.72 5.43
CA ILE A 359 -16.08 3.62 5.27
C ILE A 359 -16.04 2.76 6.54
N GLY A 360 -15.67 3.34 7.68
CA GLY A 360 -15.49 2.63 8.95
C GLY A 360 -14.31 3.15 9.76
N VAL A 361 -13.87 2.35 10.73
CA VAL A 361 -12.79 2.65 11.66
C VAL A 361 -11.63 1.67 11.45
N LEU A 362 -10.46 2.19 11.13
CA LEU A 362 -9.19 1.50 11.16
C LEU A 362 -8.58 1.64 12.56
N ARG A 363 -8.42 0.52 13.28
CA ARG A 363 -7.83 0.47 14.61
C ARG A 363 -6.43 -0.13 14.51
N THR A 364 -5.46 0.55 15.13
CA THR A 364 -4.05 0.16 15.15
C THR A 364 -3.57 0.17 16.60
N PRO A 365 -3.41 -1.00 17.23
CA PRO A 365 -2.74 -1.12 18.52
C PRO A 365 -1.29 -0.64 18.41
N LEU A 366 -0.88 0.27 19.28
CA LEU A 366 0.49 0.75 19.43
C LEU A 366 1.13 0.01 20.60
N ILE A 367 2.27 -0.63 20.38
CA ILE A 367 3.00 -1.39 21.40
C ILE A 367 4.42 -0.83 21.53
N TYR A 368 4.73 -0.36 22.74
CA TYR A 368 6.05 0.14 23.12
C TYR A 368 6.68 -0.87 24.08
N PRO A 369 7.49 -1.82 23.59
CA PRO A 369 8.00 -2.91 24.41
C PRO A 369 8.99 -2.40 25.46
N ASP A 370 9.06 -3.10 26.60
CA ASP A 370 10.16 -2.91 27.55
C ASP A 370 11.47 -3.56 27.07
N ALA A 371 12.56 -3.37 27.82
CA ALA A 371 13.88 -3.90 27.44
C ALA A 371 13.94 -5.44 27.35
N ASN A 372 13.15 -6.15 28.16
CA ASN A 372 13.10 -7.62 28.15
C ASN A 372 12.22 -8.11 27.01
N GLU A 373 11.04 -7.49 26.80
CA GLU A 373 10.18 -7.79 25.65
C GLU A 373 10.90 -7.50 24.34
N GLN A 374 11.73 -6.46 24.31
CA GLN A 374 12.59 -6.14 23.18
C GLN A 374 13.65 -7.22 22.96
N ALA A 375 14.32 -7.68 24.02
CA ALA A 375 15.38 -8.68 23.97
C ALA A 375 14.87 -10.12 23.70
N GLU A 376 13.70 -10.50 24.19
CA GLU A 376 13.06 -11.80 23.88
C GLU A 376 12.59 -11.88 22.43
N ARG A 377 12.34 -10.72 21.82
CA ARG A 377 12.01 -10.58 20.39
C ARG A 377 13.27 -10.53 19.51
N ASP A 378 14.47 -10.50 20.10
CA ASP A 378 15.72 -10.42 19.35
C ASP A 378 16.12 -11.74 18.70
N GLY A 379 15.69 -11.88 17.44
CA GLY A 379 16.56 -12.24 16.31
C GLY A 379 17.25 -11.01 15.69
N GLY A 380 17.28 -9.87 16.40
CA GLY A 380 18.02 -8.65 16.09
C GLY A 380 17.23 -7.47 15.49
N SER A 381 15.92 -7.58 15.25
CA SER A 381 15.13 -6.43 14.75
C SER A 381 14.35 -5.75 15.89
N PRO A 382 14.52 -4.43 16.11
CA PRO A 382 13.62 -3.67 16.98
C PRO A 382 12.18 -3.59 16.44
N TYR A 383 12.01 -3.93 15.17
CA TYR A 383 10.81 -3.74 14.38
C TYR A 383 10.28 -5.11 14.00
N ILE A 384 9.07 -5.44 14.45
CA ILE A 384 8.40 -6.60 13.90
C ILE A 384 7.89 -6.18 12.52
N PHE A 385 8.64 -6.55 11.48
CA PHE A 385 8.00 -6.96 10.24
C PHE A 385 7.02 -8.05 10.62
N VAL A 386 5.75 -7.67 10.77
CA VAL A 386 4.69 -8.66 10.88
C VAL A 386 4.75 -9.32 9.51
N GLY A 387 5.25 -10.55 9.43
CA GLY A 387 5.32 -11.28 8.17
C GLY A 387 3.92 -11.37 7.57
N THR A 388 3.63 -10.58 6.54
CA THR A 388 2.28 -10.54 5.98
C THR A 388 2.20 -10.39 4.48
N VAL A 389 3.33 -10.24 3.80
CA VAL A 389 3.34 -10.36 2.34
C VAL A 389 3.91 -11.73 2.07
N ASP A 390 3.08 -12.66 1.62
CA ASP A 390 3.58 -13.87 0.99
C ASP A 390 4.52 -13.43 -0.14
N SER A 391 5.83 -13.55 0.10
CA SER A 391 6.88 -13.14 -0.84
C SER A 391 6.82 -13.93 -2.14
N THR A 392 6.01 -14.99 -2.20
CA THR A 392 5.82 -15.83 -3.38
C THR A 392 4.74 -15.33 -4.33
N THR A 393 3.86 -14.40 -3.92
CA THR A 393 2.79 -13.88 -4.80
C THR A 393 3.37 -12.91 -5.84
N PRO A 394 3.35 -13.25 -7.14
CA PRO A 394 3.95 -12.40 -8.19
C PRO A 394 3.11 -11.15 -8.47
N LEU A 395 3.75 -10.06 -8.88
CA LEU A 395 3.05 -8.90 -9.46
C LEU A 395 2.71 -9.23 -10.92
N ASP A 396 1.44 -9.10 -11.32
CA ASP A 396 0.88 -9.69 -12.56
C ASP A 396 1.62 -9.33 -13.86
N ARG A 397 2.30 -8.18 -13.89
CA ARG A 397 3.10 -7.76 -15.05
C ARG A 397 4.33 -8.65 -15.29
N PHE A 398 4.83 -9.35 -14.27
CA PHE A 398 5.92 -10.32 -14.42
C PHE A 398 5.44 -11.69 -14.88
N GLU A 399 4.15 -11.98 -14.77
CA GLU A 399 3.55 -13.22 -15.29
C GLU A 399 3.13 -13.10 -16.75
N SER A 400 2.66 -11.93 -17.22
CA SER A 400 2.29 -11.73 -18.63
C SER A 400 3.48 -11.84 -19.57
N ASP A 401 4.67 -11.44 -19.11
CA ASP A 401 5.91 -11.40 -19.89
C ASP A 401 6.85 -12.57 -19.56
N GLY A 402 6.49 -13.43 -18.59
CA GLY A 402 7.21 -14.68 -18.26
C GLY A 402 8.63 -14.55 -17.69
N ALA A 403 9.13 -13.33 -17.46
CA ALA A 403 10.50 -13.08 -17.00
C ALA A 403 10.53 -12.19 -15.75
N SER A 404 11.21 -12.65 -14.70
CA SER A 404 11.58 -11.80 -13.55
C SER A 404 12.64 -10.79 -13.98
N PRO A 405 12.58 -9.50 -13.55
CA PRO A 405 13.61 -8.50 -13.85
C PRO A 405 15.02 -8.90 -13.44
N THR A 406 15.14 -9.75 -12.43
CA THR A 406 16.44 -10.23 -11.95
C THR A 406 16.99 -11.38 -12.80
N ALA A 407 16.12 -12.14 -13.48
CA ALA A 407 16.45 -13.35 -14.23
C ALA A 407 17.22 -14.44 -13.44
N LEU A 408 17.30 -14.33 -12.10
CA LEU A 408 17.95 -15.31 -11.24
C LEU A 408 16.99 -16.48 -10.93
N PRO A 409 17.39 -17.74 -11.21
CA PRO A 409 16.56 -18.90 -10.90
C PRO A 409 16.23 -19.01 -9.41
N GLY A 410 14.97 -19.30 -9.07
CA GLY A 410 14.54 -19.56 -7.70
C GLY A 410 14.31 -18.31 -6.83
N LEU A 411 14.56 -17.09 -7.34
CA LEU A 411 14.22 -15.86 -6.63
C LEU A 411 12.80 -15.38 -6.98
N PRO A 412 12.04 -14.89 -6.00
CA PRO A 412 10.77 -14.23 -6.26
C PRO A 412 10.97 -12.90 -7.01
N PRO A 413 9.93 -12.36 -7.67
CA PRO A 413 9.98 -11.03 -8.26
C PRO A 413 10.32 -9.94 -7.22
N PRO A 414 11.02 -8.86 -7.61
CA PRO A 414 11.39 -7.79 -6.69
C PRO A 414 10.14 -7.10 -6.11
N ARG A 415 10.14 -6.90 -4.79
CA ARG A 415 9.04 -6.26 -4.04
C ARG A 415 9.29 -4.80 -3.71
N GLY A 416 10.52 -4.33 -3.88
CA GLY A 416 10.93 -2.94 -3.70
C GLY A 416 12.04 -2.59 -4.68
N PHE A 417 12.13 -1.31 -5.00
CA PHE A 417 13.17 -0.76 -5.86
C PHE A 417 13.59 0.59 -5.30
N TRP A 418 14.88 0.74 -5.01
CA TRP A 418 15.47 1.96 -4.48
C TRP A 418 16.71 2.33 -5.29
N THR A 419 17.01 3.63 -5.34
CA THR A 419 18.32 4.11 -5.80
C THR A 419 18.92 5.05 -4.77
N LEU A 420 20.27 5.12 -4.76
CA LEU A 420 21.02 6.07 -3.95
C LEU A 420 21.50 7.21 -4.85
N PHE A 421 21.28 8.45 -4.40
CA PHE A 421 21.81 9.66 -5.04
C PHE A 421 23.03 10.17 -4.28
N GLY A 422 23.95 10.82 -4.99
CA GLY A 422 25.15 11.43 -4.37
C GLY A 422 26.20 10.43 -3.87
N ASN A 423 26.09 9.14 -4.19
CA ASN A 423 26.96 8.09 -3.65
C ASN A 423 28.25 7.86 -4.49
N GLN A 424 28.91 8.94 -4.91
CA GLN A 424 30.16 8.90 -5.70
C GLN A 424 31.21 9.83 -5.07
N ARG A 425 32.51 9.56 -5.28
CA ARG A 425 33.60 10.30 -4.61
C ARG A 425 33.58 11.80 -4.88
N GLU A 426 33.19 12.20 -6.09
CA GLU A 426 33.07 13.61 -6.47
C GLU A 426 31.93 14.31 -5.73
N ALA A 427 30.84 13.59 -5.42
CA ALA A 427 29.75 14.11 -4.61
C ALA A 427 30.17 14.21 -3.14
N GLU A 428 30.90 13.24 -2.60
CA GLU A 428 31.51 13.31 -1.26
C GLU A 428 32.39 14.56 -1.11
N GLN A 429 33.21 14.90 -2.12
CA GLN A 429 34.02 16.13 -2.10
C GLN A 429 33.17 17.40 -2.04
N LEU A 430 32.10 17.49 -2.85
CA LEU A 430 31.18 18.62 -2.86
C LEU A 430 30.36 18.74 -1.57
N GLU A 431 30.03 17.62 -0.94
CA GLU A 431 29.30 17.57 0.33
C GLU A 431 30.19 17.92 1.52
N LEU A 432 31.45 17.46 1.55
CA LEU A 432 32.44 17.84 2.57
C LEU A 432 32.80 19.34 2.53
N GLU A 433 32.66 19.98 1.37
CA GLU A 433 32.80 21.44 1.21
C GLU A 433 31.58 22.24 1.71
N GLN A 434 30.44 21.57 1.96
CA GLN A 434 29.22 22.16 2.49
C GLN A 434 29.03 21.76 3.96
N THR A 435 29.01 22.74 4.87
CA THR A 435 28.93 22.49 6.33
C THR A 435 27.63 21.81 6.81
N ASP A 436 26.63 21.70 5.94
CA ASP A 436 25.27 21.22 6.28
C ASP A 436 24.86 19.93 5.52
N SER A 437 25.79 19.23 4.86
CA SER A 437 25.45 17.98 4.16
C SER A 437 25.23 16.83 5.15
N PRO A 438 24.13 16.06 5.05
CA PRO A 438 23.85 14.98 5.98
C PRO A 438 24.84 13.80 5.78
N ALA A 439 25.34 13.23 6.88
CA ALA A 439 26.22 12.05 6.88
C ALA A 439 25.52 10.72 6.50
N VAL A 440 24.38 10.79 5.80
CA VAL A 440 23.53 9.63 5.47
C VAL A 440 23.18 9.56 3.98
N PRO A 441 23.13 8.36 3.37
CA PRO A 441 22.80 8.21 1.95
C PRO A 441 21.42 8.75 1.58
N ALA A 442 21.33 9.42 0.42
CA ALA A 442 20.07 9.90 -0.16
C ALA A 442 19.31 8.80 -0.92
N ALA A 443 18.62 7.92 -0.19
CA ALA A 443 17.83 6.83 -0.79
C ALA A 443 16.46 7.30 -1.29
N VAL A 444 16.02 6.84 -2.47
CA VAL A 444 14.69 7.12 -3.03
C VAL A 444 14.04 5.79 -3.43
N ALA A 445 12.78 5.58 -3.04
CA ALA A 445 11.98 4.46 -3.51
C ALA A 445 11.31 4.77 -4.85
N TYR A 446 11.15 3.73 -5.67
CA TYR A 446 10.52 3.77 -6.99
C TYR A 446 9.44 2.69 -7.11
N PRO A 447 8.44 2.88 -7.97
CA PRO A 447 7.51 1.81 -8.31
C PRO A 447 8.29 0.68 -8.97
N VAL A 448 8.09 -0.55 -8.50
CA VAL A 448 8.66 -1.75 -9.12
C VAL A 448 8.20 -1.94 -10.57
N THR A 449 7.08 -1.35 -10.96
CA THR A 449 6.57 -1.29 -12.34
C THR A 449 7.43 -0.42 -13.28
N GLY A 450 8.33 0.39 -12.71
CA GLY A 450 9.36 1.12 -13.43
C GLY A 450 10.51 0.24 -13.91
N LEU A 451 10.74 -0.92 -13.25
CA LEU A 451 11.71 -1.92 -13.68
C LEU A 451 11.23 -2.65 -14.93
N ARG A 452 12.17 -2.93 -15.82
CA ARG A 452 12.01 -3.82 -16.96
C ARG A 452 13.12 -4.86 -16.95
N CYS A 453 12.75 -6.06 -17.37
CA CYS A 453 13.71 -7.07 -17.75
C CYS A 453 14.62 -6.51 -18.84
N PRO A 454 15.91 -6.84 -18.80
CA PRO A 454 16.79 -6.57 -19.91
C PRO A 454 16.32 -7.41 -21.09
N ASN A 455 16.51 -6.89 -22.31
CA ASN A 455 16.61 -7.81 -23.43
C ASN A 455 17.90 -8.61 -23.21
N THR A 456 17.81 -9.77 -22.57
CA THR A 456 18.63 -10.86 -23.11
C THR A 456 18.21 -10.99 -24.55
N VAL A 457 19.17 -11.21 -25.43
CA VAL A 457 18.96 -11.53 -26.84
C VAL A 457 18.18 -12.86 -26.93
N ALA A 458 16.90 -12.84 -26.58
CA ALA A 458 15.99 -13.97 -26.52
C ALA A 458 15.00 -13.87 -27.69
N ASN A 459 15.56 -13.57 -28.86
CA ASN A 459 15.15 -13.89 -30.22
C ASN A 459 15.93 -12.94 -31.12
N ASP A 460 16.91 -13.46 -31.86
CA ASP A 460 17.77 -12.73 -32.83
C ASP A 460 16.99 -11.99 -33.93
N THR A 461 15.66 -12.00 -33.91
CA THR A 461 14.77 -11.45 -34.94
C THR A 461 14.13 -10.11 -34.60
N ASP A 462 13.99 -9.72 -33.33
CA ASP A 462 13.15 -8.55 -32.94
C ASP A 462 13.92 -7.33 -32.38
N GLY A 463 15.25 -7.42 -32.26
CA GLY A 463 16.07 -6.31 -31.76
C GLY A 463 15.79 -5.92 -30.30
N PRO A 464 16.43 -4.85 -29.79
CA PRO A 464 16.19 -4.42 -28.42
C PRO A 464 14.79 -3.79 -28.25
N THR A 465 14.02 -4.26 -27.26
CA THR A 465 12.80 -3.59 -26.79
C THR A 465 13.07 -2.11 -26.49
N PRO A 466 12.36 -1.17 -27.13
CA PRO A 466 12.57 0.25 -26.94
C PRO A 466 12.11 0.72 -25.56
N ILE A 467 12.86 1.66 -24.96
CA ILE A 467 12.43 2.37 -23.76
C ILE A 467 11.44 3.47 -24.21
N PRO A 468 10.17 3.43 -23.78
CA PRO A 468 9.21 4.46 -24.16
C PRO A 468 9.61 5.79 -23.52
N VAL A 469 9.81 6.80 -24.38
CA VAL A 469 10.01 8.18 -23.95
C VAL A 469 8.70 8.94 -24.16
N LEU A 470 8.31 9.77 -23.20
CA LEU A 470 7.08 10.55 -23.31
C LEU A 470 7.11 11.45 -24.56
N PRO A 471 6.01 11.61 -25.32
CA PRO A 471 6.00 12.40 -26.56
C PRO A 471 6.45 13.86 -26.39
N ASN A 472 6.34 14.40 -25.18
CA ASN A 472 6.74 15.76 -24.81
C ASN A 472 8.02 15.81 -23.95
N ALA A 473 8.77 14.71 -23.89
CA ALA A 473 10.05 14.69 -23.18
C ALA A 473 11.01 15.72 -23.78
N GLY A 474 11.75 16.41 -22.91
CA GLY A 474 12.69 17.44 -23.33
C GLY A 474 14.08 16.84 -23.37
N THR A 475 14.86 17.11 -22.33
CA THR A 475 16.20 16.55 -22.18
C THR A 475 16.16 15.20 -21.50
N ILE A 476 16.49 14.13 -22.23
CA ILE A 476 16.69 12.80 -21.66
C ILE A 476 18.13 12.67 -21.15
N ARG A 477 18.27 12.35 -19.87
CA ARG A 477 19.54 11.94 -19.26
C ARG A 477 19.54 10.43 -19.07
N VAL A 478 20.68 9.82 -19.35
CA VAL A 478 20.90 8.39 -19.16
C VAL A 478 21.93 8.22 -18.05
N THR A 479 21.63 7.35 -17.10
CA THR A 479 22.48 7.05 -15.94
C THR A 479 22.69 5.54 -15.85
N CYS A 480 23.88 5.14 -15.42
CA CYS A 480 24.23 3.73 -15.20
C CYS A 480 24.54 3.55 -13.71
N HIS A 481 23.99 2.50 -13.12
CA HIS A 481 24.13 2.20 -11.70
C HIS A 481 24.57 0.74 -11.53
N LEU A 482 25.33 0.47 -10.48
CA LEU A 482 25.46 -0.89 -9.96
C LEU A 482 24.19 -1.22 -9.18
N ALA A 483 23.43 -2.21 -9.64
CA ALA A 483 22.30 -2.76 -8.92
C ALA A 483 22.73 -3.94 -8.06
N ILE A 484 22.17 -3.99 -6.86
CA ILE A 484 22.33 -5.07 -5.89
C ILE A 484 20.96 -5.70 -5.70
N VAL A 485 20.88 -7.02 -5.82
CA VAL A 485 19.66 -7.80 -5.55
C VAL A 485 19.79 -8.42 -4.17
N ILE A 486 18.91 -8.02 -3.25
CA ILE A 486 18.82 -8.61 -1.92
C ILE A 486 18.03 -9.92 -2.02
N GLY A 487 18.51 -10.95 -1.32
CA GLY A 487 17.85 -12.25 -1.24
C GLY A 487 16.49 -12.20 -0.55
N PRO A 488 15.76 -13.33 -0.53
CA PRO A 488 14.40 -13.40 0.01
C PRO A 488 14.36 -13.43 1.55
N GLU A 489 15.49 -13.69 2.21
CA GLU A 489 15.58 -13.68 3.67
C GLU A 489 15.51 -12.26 4.20
N PRO A 490 14.62 -11.97 5.18
CA PRO A 490 14.57 -10.67 5.81
C PRO A 490 15.92 -10.28 6.44
N ALA A 491 16.30 -9.02 6.25
CA ALA A 491 17.56 -8.45 6.77
C ALA A 491 17.23 -7.26 7.69
N TYR A 492 17.67 -7.33 8.94
CA TYR A 492 17.40 -6.31 9.96
C TYR A 492 18.64 -6.01 10.77
N ALA A 493 18.89 -4.72 11.03
CA ALA A 493 20.01 -4.23 11.83
C ALA A 493 21.37 -4.86 11.47
N GLU A 494 21.54 -5.21 10.20
CA GLU A 494 22.74 -5.86 9.69
C GLU A 494 23.95 -4.93 9.80
N THR A 495 25.12 -5.49 10.11
CA THR A 495 26.38 -4.76 9.95
C THR A 495 26.75 -4.71 8.47
N ALA A 496 27.69 -3.84 8.08
CA ALA A 496 28.19 -3.82 6.71
C ALA A 496 28.75 -5.19 6.26
N GLU A 497 29.32 -5.95 7.19
CA GLU A 497 29.91 -7.27 6.95
C GLU A 497 28.84 -8.37 6.78
N SER A 498 27.80 -8.38 7.62
CA SER A 498 26.72 -9.37 7.51
C SER A 498 25.76 -9.04 6.35
N ALA A 499 25.57 -7.75 6.03
CA ALA A 499 24.74 -7.32 4.91
C ALA A 499 25.24 -7.88 3.56
N ALA A 500 26.56 -8.05 3.37
CA ALA A 500 27.12 -8.63 2.17
C ALA A 500 26.63 -10.07 1.92
N GLN A 501 26.35 -10.83 2.99
CA GLN A 501 25.85 -12.21 2.91
C GLN A 501 24.37 -12.28 2.48
N ARG A 502 23.66 -11.15 2.51
CA ARG A 502 22.25 -11.04 2.08
C ARG A 502 22.12 -10.76 0.59
N ILE A 503 23.22 -10.48 -0.11
CA ILE A 503 23.21 -10.14 -1.53
C ILE A 503 23.09 -11.43 -2.35
N ALA A 504 22.02 -11.55 -3.11
CA ALA A 504 21.80 -12.68 -4.02
C ALA A 504 22.56 -12.49 -5.35
N GLY A 505 22.76 -11.25 -5.79
CA GLY A 505 23.49 -10.96 -7.02
C GLY A 505 23.61 -9.48 -7.36
N TYR A 506 24.31 -9.22 -8.46
CA TYR A 506 24.65 -7.88 -8.94
C TYR A 506 24.31 -7.73 -10.42
N GLY A 507 23.90 -6.53 -10.83
CA GLY A 507 23.59 -6.24 -12.24
C GLY A 507 23.90 -4.79 -12.59
N ALA A 508 24.00 -4.49 -13.89
CA ALA A 508 24.05 -3.12 -14.38
C ALA A 508 22.62 -2.59 -14.57
N LEU A 509 22.31 -1.44 -13.99
CA LEU A 509 21.00 -0.80 -14.14
C LEU A 509 21.14 0.46 -14.98
N LEU A 510 20.49 0.45 -16.14
CA LEU A 510 20.34 1.64 -16.98
C LEU A 510 19.06 2.37 -16.56
N SER A 511 19.18 3.64 -16.20
CA SER A 511 18.04 4.49 -15.83
C SER A 511 17.97 5.73 -16.71
N ILE A 512 16.80 6.00 -17.30
CA ILE A 512 16.54 7.23 -18.04
C ILE A 512 15.73 8.22 -17.20
N HIS A 513 16.02 9.50 -17.38
CA HIS A 513 15.38 10.59 -16.67
C HIS A 513 15.04 11.72 -17.64
N ASP A 514 13.76 12.14 -17.68
CA ASP A 514 13.33 13.32 -18.42
C ASP A 514 13.53 14.59 -17.59
N ALA A 515 14.70 15.21 -17.77
CA ALA A 515 15.06 16.48 -17.13
C ALA A 515 14.23 17.66 -17.63
N GLY A 516 13.60 17.54 -18.82
CA GLY A 516 12.66 18.53 -19.32
C GLY A 516 11.39 18.65 -18.48
N THR A 517 11.12 17.68 -17.58
CA THR A 517 10.00 17.78 -16.62
C THR A 517 10.05 19.08 -15.82
N LEU A 518 11.24 19.54 -15.43
CA LEU A 518 11.44 20.79 -14.69
C LEU A 518 11.05 22.02 -15.51
N GLU A 519 11.46 22.05 -16.78
CA GLU A 519 11.25 23.17 -17.70
C GLU A 519 9.76 23.31 -18.09
N ARG A 520 9.01 22.21 -18.05
CA ARG A 520 7.58 22.17 -18.37
C ARG A 520 6.68 22.50 -17.18
N LEU A 521 7.22 22.68 -15.98
CA LEU A 521 6.44 23.20 -14.85
C LEU A 521 6.12 24.68 -15.08
N LYS A 522 4.95 24.93 -15.69
CA LYS A 522 4.43 26.27 -15.99
C LYS A 522 3.75 26.95 -14.81
N LEU A 523 3.66 26.27 -13.66
CA LEU A 523 3.04 26.80 -12.45
C LEU A 523 4.09 27.58 -11.64
N PRO A 524 3.71 28.65 -10.92
CA PRO A 524 4.58 29.26 -9.92
C PRO A 524 4.96 28.17 -8.92
N THR A 525 6.26 27.84 -8.85
CA THR A 525 6.78 26.75 -8.03
C THR A 525 7.88 27.26 -7.12
N THR A 526 7.85 26.80 -5.87
CA THR A 526 8.92 27.03 -4.90
C THR A 526 10.17 26.22 -5.29
N ASP A 527 11.34 26.60 -4.79
CA ASP A 527 12.57 25.82 -5.02
C ASP A 527 12.47 24.40 -4.45
N TYR A 528 11.72 24.25 -3.34
CA TYR A 528 11.35 22.95 -2.77
C TYR A 528 10.62 22.08 -3.82
N GLU A 529 9.57 22.60 -4.45
CA GLU A 529 8.77 21.87 -5.46
C GLU A 529 9.57 21.50 -6.71
N ARG A 530 10.49 22.37 -7.15
CA ARG A 530 11.38 22.08 -8.27
C ARG A 530 12.30 20.89 -7.98
N ARG A 531 12.80 20.75 -6.76
CA ARG A 531 13.66 19.61 -6.38
C ARG A 531 12.89 18.28 -6.42
N PHE A 532 11.62 18.26 -5.99
CA PHE A 532 10.79 17.06 -6.10
C PHE A 532 10.48 16.66 -7.54
N ALA A 533 10.38 17.64 -8.44
CA ALA A 533 10.09 17.38 -9.84
C ALA A 533 11.21 16.66 -10.60
N ILE A 534 12.44 16.66 -10.07
CA ILE A 534 13.55 15.82 -10.56
C ILE A 534 13.20 14.34 -10.39
N PHE A 535 12.62 13.95 -9.25
CA PHE A 535 12.24 12.55 -9.01
C PHE A 535 11.17 12.10 -10.01
N PHE A 536 10.27 12.99 -10.44
CA PHE A 536 9.25 12.65 -11.44
C PHE A 536 9.79 12.34 -12.82
N GLY A 537 10.99 12.83 -13.18
CA GLY A 537 11.62 12.45 -14.44
C GLY A 537 12.04 10.98 -14.47
N TYR A 538 12.23 10.36 -13.30
CA TYR A 538 12.58 8.94 -13.17
C TYR A 538 11.36 8.02 -13.08
N LEU A 539 10.16 8.52 -12.70
CA LEU A 539 8.96 7.71 -12.47
C LEU A 539 8.26 7.20 -13.75
N GLY A 540 8.99 6.76 -14.77
CA GLY A 540 8.39 6.30 -16.02
C GLY A 540 8.36 4.78 -16.18
N ALA A 541 7.33 4.30 -16.88
CA ALA A 541 7.09 2.88 -17.10
C ALA A 541 8.19 2.23 -17.97
N GLY A 542 9.19 1.62 -17.33
CA GLY A 542 10.34 1.07 -18.03
C GLY A 542 11.53 1.99 -18.18
N HIS A 543 11.56 3.07 -17.42
CA HIS A 543 12.71 3.95 -17.39
C HIS A 543 13.94 3.28 -16.79
N HIS A 544 13.77 2.13 -16.14
CA HIS A 544 14.83 1.38 -15.47
C HIS A 544 14.96 -0.01 -16.09
N VAL A 545 16.08 -0.28 -16.74
CA VAL A 545 16.40 -1.57 -17.37
C VAL A 545 17.54 -2.21 -16.59
N LEU A 546 17.24 -3.28 -15.88
CA LEU A 546 18.23 -4.06 -15.12
C LEU A 546 18.83 -5.11 -16.07
N ALA A 547 20.14 -5.14 -16.26
CA ALA A 547 20.83 -6.22 -16.99
C ALA A 547 20.69 -7.56 -16.26
N PRO A 548 20.89 -8.71 -16.93
CA PRO A 548 20.83 -10.02 -16.27
C PRO A 548 21.74 -10.01 -15.05
N VAL A 549 21.21 -10.45 -13.92
CA VAL A 549 21.91 -10.36 -12.65
C VAL A 549 22.87 -11.56 -12.54
N THR A 550 24.14 -11.28 -12.24
CA THR A 550 25.13 -12.30 -11.91
C THR A 550 24.97 -12.68 -10.44
N ALA A 551 24.89 -13.98 -10.13
CA ALA A 551 24.78 -14.42 -8.74
C ALA A 551 26.03 -14.01 -7.95
N ALA A 552 25.86 -13.66 -6.67
CA ALA A 552 26.96 -13.15 -5.85
C ALA A 552 28.13 -14.17 -5.74
N GLY A 553 27.82 -15.47 -5.68
CA GLY A 553 28.84 -16.54 -5.63
C GLY A 553 29.60 -16.76 -6.94
N ASP A 554 29.14 -16.21 -8.06
CA ASP A 554 29.76 -16.38 -9.38
C ASP A 554 30.74 -15.23 -9.72
N LEU A 555 30.84 -14.20 -8.88
CA LEU A 555 31.74 -13.05 -9.11
C LEU A 555 33.19 -13.27 -8.64
N ASP A 556 33.44 -14.36 -7.89
CA ASP A 556 34.77 -14.73 -7.38
C ASP A 556 35.59 -15.60 -8.35
N THR A 557 35.07 -15.86 -9.56
CA THR A 557 35.77 -16.55 -10.67
C THR A 557 36.04 -15.60 -11.82
#